data_AF-A0A848U9I9-F1
#
_entry.id   AF-A0A848U9I9-F1
#
_cell.length_a   1.000
_cell.length_b   1.000
_cell.length_c   1.000
_cell.angle_alpha   90.00
_cell.angle_beta   90.00
_cell.angle_gamma   90.00
#
_symmetry.space_group_name_H-M   'P 1'
#
loop_
_entity.id
_entity.type
_entity.pdbx_description
1 polymer ?
#
loop_
_entity_poly.entity_id
_entity_poly.type
_entity_poly.pdbx_seq_one_letter_code
_entity_poly.pdbx_strand_id
1 'polypeptide(L)'
;MTNTALVNLFDMDRLALTEFLVSEGEKPFRARQILKWLYQHNVRDFSEMTDISRATRAMLQERASTRLPTVQQSQLSRDGTAKWLFELHDGNCIETVYIPESERGTLCVSSQVGCALDCSFCSTGRQGFNRNLSVSEIIGQVWLATNLLAQEPATRHQRITNIVMMGMGEPLLNYRQLVCSLNLMMDDLAYGLSKRRVTVSTSGVIPAMDKLTAEVDVSLAVSLHAPNDALRNELVPINRKYPIKALMEACWRYVDGEEAASQRRKHVLFEYVMLAGVNDQAAQAYELAELLRGFPAKVNLIPFNPFPQSGYQRSSRNAVERFARILTDAGILTLKRTTRGDDIDAACGQLAGDIDDRSKRHVKFMEPRFGEQVR
;
A
#
# COMPACT_ATOMS: atom_id res chain seq x y z
N MET A 1 -23.25 -15.20 -31.25
CA MET A 1 -22.31 -15.68 -30.22
C MET A 1 -22.18 -14.56 -29.21
N THR A 2 -22.76 -14.71 -28.02
CA THR A 2 -22.62 -13.74 -26.94
C THR A 2 -21.13 -13.65 -26.60
N ASN A 3 -20.53 -12.49 -26.85
CA ASN A 3 -19.14 -12.19 -26.52
C ASN A 3 -19.02 -12.11 -24.99
N THR A 4 -18.95 -13.28 -24.35
CA THR A 4 -18.76 -13.36 -22.90
C THR A 4 -17.34 -12.87 -22.63
N ALA A 5 -17.21 -11.74 -21.93
CA ALA A 5 -15.91 -11.19 -21.60
C ALA A 5 -15.08 -12.24 -20.84
N LEU A 6 -13.83 -12.46 -21.26
CA LEU A 6 -12.92 -13.41 -20.61
C LEU A 6 -12.71 -13.02 -19.15
N VAL A 7 -12.74 -14.01 -18.27
CA VAL A 7 -12.48 -13.80 -16.83
C VAL A 7 -10.97 -13.70 -16.60
N ASN A 8 -10.50 -12.66 -15.92
CA ASN A 8 -9.08 -12.55 -15.59
C ASN A 8 -8.74 -13.37 -14.34
N LEU A 9 -7.85 -14.36 -14.45
CA LEU A 9 -7.49 -15.21 -13.32
C LEU A 9 -6.70 -14.46 -12.23
N PHE A 10 -6.05 -13.35 -12.58
CA PHE A 10 -5.41 -12.47 -11.59
C PHE A 10 -6.42 -11.68 -10.74
N ASP A 11 -7.72 -11.70 -11.09
CA ASP A 11 -8.76 -11.10 -10.25
C ASP A 11 -9.30 -12.04 -9.16
N MET A 12 -8.75 -13.25 -9.04
CA MET A 12 -9.25 -14.31 -8.18
C MET A 12 -8.21 -14.76 -7.16
N ASP A 13 -8.59 -14.78 -5.88
CA ASP A 13 -7.86 -15.53 -4.86
C ASP A 13 -8.11 -17.04 -5.00
N ARG A 14 -7.48 -17.83 -4.13
CA ARG A 14 -7.58 -19.30 -4.19
C ARG A 14 -9.03 -19.79 -4.13
N LEU A 15 -9.87 -19.17 -3.31
CA LEU A 15 -11.26 -19.58 -3.15
C LEU A 15 -12.04 -19.26 -4.43
N ALA A 16 -11.97 -18.02 -4.90
CA ALA A 16 -12.65 -17.59 -6.12
C ALA A 16 -12.21 -18.39 -7.36
N LEU A 17 -10.91 -18.68 -7.48
CA LEU A 17 -10.38 -19.49 -8.58
C LEU A 17 -10.88 -20.95 -8.51
N THR A 18 -11.00 -21.50 -7.30
CA THR A 18 -11.54 -22.84 -7.10
C THR A 18 -13.01 -22.91 -7.53
N GLU A 19 -13.81 -21.93 -7.12
CA GLU A 19 -15.22 -21.81 -7.49
C GLU A 19 -15.40 -21.68 -9.00
N PHE A 20 -14.60 -20.81 -9.64
CA PHE A 20 -14.60 -20.66 -11.10
C PHE A 20 -14.31 -21.98 -11.81
N LEU A 21 -13.25 -22.68 -11.42
CA LEU A 21 -12.87 -23.94 -12.06
C LEU A 21 -13.92 -25.04 -11.86
N VAL A 22 -14.52 -25.12 -10.68
CA VAL A 22 -15.63 -26.05 -10.42
C VAL A 22 -16.84 -25.73 -11.30
N SER A 23 -17.16 -24.44 -11.49
CA SER A 23 -18.26 -24.02 -12.36
C SER A 23 -18.03 -24.36 -13.84
N GLU A 24 -16.77 -24.46 -14.27
CA GLU A 24 -16.36 -24.88 -15.61
C GLU A 24 -16.13 -26.41 -15.72
N GLY A 25 -16.49 -27.19 -14.68
CA GLY A 25 -16.43 -28.66 -14.68
C GLY A 25 -15.08 -29.27 -14.30
N GLU A 26 -14.13 -28.47 -13.83
CA GLU A 26 -12.83 -28.94 -13.34
C GLU A 26 -12.87 -29.35 -11.86
N LYS A 27 -11.90 -30.17 -11.46
CA LYS A 27 -11.75 -30.58 -10.06
C LYS A 27 -11.13 -29.47 -9.22
N PRO A 28 -11.51 -29.31 -7.92
CA PRO A 28 -11.02 -28.22 -7.06
C PRO A 28 -9.49 -28.11 -6.96
N PHE A 29 -8.75 -29.23 -7.01
CA PHE A 29 -7.30 -29.20 -6.91
C PHE A 29 -6.62 -28.48 -8.09
N ARG A 30 -7.34 -28.29 -9.21
CA ARG A 30 -6.81 -27.61 -10.40
C ARG A 30 -6.43 -26.17 -10.10
N ALA A 31 -7.14 -25.51 -9.18
CA ALA A 31 -6.80 -24.16 -8.71
C ALA A 31 -5.37 -24.13 -8.14
N ARG A 32 -4.95 -25.18 -7.43
CA ARG A 32 -3.61 -25.26 -6.84
C ARG A 32 -2.52 -25.32 -7.90
N GLN A 33 -2.75 -26.03 -9.00
CA GLN A 33 -1.80 -26.10 -10.11
C GLN A 33 -1.69 -24.74 -10.80
N ILE A 34 -2.83 -24.12 -11.12
CA ILE A 34 -2.88 -22.83 -11.82
C ILE A 34 -2.24 -21.72 -10.98
N LEU A 35 -2.52 -21.63 -9.67
CA LEU A 35 -1.87 -20.65 -8.79
C LEU A 35 -0.35 -20.77 -8.81
N LYS A 36 0.18 -22.00 -8.70
CA LYS A 36 1.63 -22.23 -8.75
C LYS A 36 2.22 -21.77 -10.08
N TRP A 37 1.57 -22.08 -11.21
CA TRP A 37 2.03 -21.60 -12.50
C TRP A 37 2.05 -20.08 -12.58
N LEU A 38 0.96 -19.43 -12.18
CA LEU A 38 0.86 -17.97 -12.25
C LEU A 38 1.89 -17.29 -11.34
N TYR A 39 2.05 -17.72 -10.09
CA TYR A 39 2.76 -16.95 -9.07
C TYR A 39 4.12 -17.52 -8.66
N GLN A 40 4.31 -18.84 -8.67
CA GLN A 40 5.60 -19.46 -8.31
C GLN A 40 6.50 -19.67 -9.53
N HIS A 41 5.90 -20.05 -10.66
CA HIS A 41 6.61 -20.23 -11.92
C HIS A 41 6.61 -18.98 -12.80
N ASN A 42 5.81 -17.96 -12.47
CA ASN A 42 5.66 -16.73 -13.26
C ASN A 42 5.27 -16.99 -14.73
N VAL A 43 4.39 -17.96 -14.96
CA VAL A 43 3.91 -18.35 -16.30
C VAL A 43 2.47 -17.91 -16.47
N ARG A 44 2.21 -17.10 -17.49
CA ARG A 44 0.87 -16.58 -17.83
C ARG A 44 0.25 -17.24 -19.06
N ASP A 45 1.04 -17.90 -19.89
CA ASP A 45 0.52 -18.68 -21.01
C ASP A 45 0.02 -20.03 -20.52
N PHE A 46 -1.29 -20.28 -20.68
CA PHE A 46 -1.90 -21.55 -20.35
C PHE A 46 -1.26 -22.72 -21.11
N SER A 47 -0.71 -22.49 -22.31
CA SER A 47 -0.09 -23.52 -23.14
C SER A 47 1.15 -24.14 -22.46
N GLU A 48 1.85 -23.38 -21.64
CA GLU A 48 3.08 -23.78 -20.94
C GLU A 48 2.82 -24.60 -19.67
N MET A 49 1.57 -24.68 -19.20
CA MET A 49 1.20 -25.40 -17.97
C MET A 49 1.15 -26.92 -18.20
N THR A 50 2.33 -27.56 -18.24
CA THR A 50 2.52 -28.93 -18.73
C THR A 50 1.83 -30.03 -17.90
N ASP A 51 1.59 -29.79 -16.62
CA ASP A 51 0.89 -30.70 -15.70
C ASP A 51 -0.63 -30.50 -15.69
N ILE A 52 -1.14 -29.61 -16.56
CA ILE A 52 -2.55 -29.37 -16.80
C ILE A 52 -2.99 -30.05 -18.11
N SER A 53 -4.14 -30.71 -18.06
CA SER A 53 -4.67 -31.46 -19.20
C SER A 53 -4.88 -30.55 -20.42
N ARG A 54 -4.74 -31.09 -21.64
CA ARG A 54 -4.98 -30.32 -22.87
C ARG A 54 -6.40 -29.74 -22.92
N ALA A 55 -7.39 -30.49 -22.47
CA ALA A 55 -8.79 -30.05 -22.42
C ALA A 55 -8.95 -28.84 -21.48
N THR A 56 -8.36 -28.88 -20.29
CA THR A 56 -8.39 -27.76 -19.34
C THR A 56 -7.68 -26.52 -19.89
N ARG A 57 -6.52 -26.70 -20.54
CA ARG A 57 -5.79 -25.58 -21.16
C ARG A 57 -6.60 -24.92 -22.28
N ALA A 58 -7.25 -25.72 -23.13
CA ALA A 58 -8.14 -25.21 -24.17
C ALA A 58 -9.33 -24.44 -23.58
N MET A 59 -9.98 -24.98 -22.53
CA MET A 59 -11.05 -24.28 -21.82
C MET A 59 -10.56 -22.92 -21.27
N LEU A 60 -9.40 -22.87 -20.62
CA LEU A 60 -8.85 -21.62 -20.09
C LEU A 60 -8.56 -20.60 -21.20
N GLN A 61 -8.08 -21.04 -22.36
CA GLN A 61 -7.85 -20.15 -23.52
C GLN A 61 -9.15 -19.55 -24.07
N GLU A 62 -10.27 -20.27 -23.97
CA GLU A 62 -11.59 -19.80 -24.43
C GLU A 62 -12.34 -18.95 -23.40
N ARG A 63 -12.07 -19.16 -22.10
CA ARG A 63 -12.91 -18.64 -21.00
C ARG A 63 -12.19 -17.63 -20.11
N ALA A 64 -10.86 -17.67 -20.07
CA ALA A 64 -10.06 -16.92 -19.13
C ALA A 64 -8.96 -16.08 -19.80
N SER A 65 -8.40 -15.14 -19.04
CA SER A 65 -7.24 -14.35 -19.42
C SER A 65 -6.30 -14.15 -18.23
N THR A 66 -5.09 -13.67 -18.51
CA THR A 66 -4.03 -13.38 -17.52
C THR A 66 -3.51 -11.95 -17.71
N ARG A 67 -4.44 -11.02 -17.95
CA ARG A 67 -4.12 -9.62 -18.23
C ARG A 67 -3.58 -8.94 -16.98
N LEU A 68 -2.50 -8.20 -17.15
CA LEU A 68 -1.86 -7.39 -16.13
C LEU A 68 -1.64 -5.97 -16.69
N PRO A 69 -1.37 -4.98 -15.84
CA PRO A 69 -0.87 -3.69 -16.29
C PRO A 69 0.39 -3.84 -17.17
N THR A 70 0.62 -2.85 -18.04
CA THR A 70 1.82 -2.78 -18.88
C THR A 70 2.87 -1.87 -18.27
N VAL A 71 4.15 -2.15 -18.50
CA VAL A 71 5.24 -1.32 -17.99
C VAL A 71 5.48 -0.16 -18.94
N GLN A 72 5.16 1.06 -18.51
CA GLN A 72 5.39 2.26 -19.29
C GLN A 72 6.78 2.85 -19.02
N GLN A 73 7.22 2.82 -17.75
CA GLN A 73 8.53 3.31 -17.35
C GLN A 73 9.15 2.47 -16.23
N SER A 74 10.47 2.34 -16.27
CA SER A 74 11.28 1.72 -15.22
C SER A 74 12.43 2.65 -14.86
N GLN A 75 12.64 2.88 -13.57
CA GLN A 75 13.70 3.73 -13.04
C GLN A 75 14.43 2.98 -11.92
N LEU A 76 15.75 3.05 -11.90
CA LEU A 76 16.60 2.46 -10.86
C LEU A 76 17.44 3.54 -10.21
N SER A 77 17.24 3.74 -8.91
CA SER A 77 18.02 4.63 -8.07
C SER A 77 19.41 4.06 -7.81
N ARG A 78 20.36 4.95 -7.52
CA ARG A 78 21.71 4.59 -7.06
C ARG A 78 21.71 3.78 -5.75
N ASP A 79 20.66 3.92 -4.93
CA ASP A 79 20.53 3.17 -3.67
C ASP A 79 19.86 1.79 -3.85
N GLY A 80 19.62 1.38 -5.10
CA GLY A 80 18.96 0.13 -5.48
C GLY A 80 17.43 0.18 -5.46
N THR A 81 16.82 1.30 -5.06
CA THR A 81 15.36 1.49 -5.14
C THR A 81 14.94 1.46 -6.60
N ALA A 82 13.96 0.63 -6.94
CA ALA A 82 13.37 0.60 -8.27
C ALA A 82 11.97 1.21 -8.23
N LYS A 83 11.64 2.05 -9.22
CA LYS A 83 10.30 2.60 -9.41
C LYS A 83 9.79 2.22 -10.80
N TRP A 84 8.55 1.79 -10.85
CA TRP A 84 7.86 1.47 -12.10
C TRP A 84 6.60 2.29 -12.23
N LEU A 85 6.37 2.77 -13.45
CA LEU A 85 5.10 3.34 -13.89
C LEU A 85 4.37 2.27 -14.70
N PHE A 86 3.23 1.83 -14.19
CA PHE A 86 2.38 0.84 -14.84
C PHE A 86 1.15 1.50 -15.44
N GLU A 87 0.96 1.29 -16.74
CA GLU A 87 -0.21 1.71 -17.48
C GLU A 87 -1.32 0.67 -17.32
N LEU A 88 -2.51 1.15 -16.96
CA LEU A 88 -3.71 0.36 -16.76
C LEU A 88 -4.52 0.26 -18.06
N HIS A 89 -5.49 -0.65 -18.10
CA HIS A 89 -6.29 -0.92 -19.29
C HIS A 89 -7.09 0.29 -19.81
N ASP A 90 -7.30 1.30 -18.97
CA ASP A 90 -8.02 2.55 -19.26
C ASP A 90 -7.09 3.74 -19.49
N GLY A 91 -5.78 3.52 -19.66
CA GLY A 91 -4.77 4.54 -19.95
C GLY A 91 -4.29 5.34 -18.74
N ASN A 92 -4.93 5.17 -17.57
CA ASN A 92 -4.41 5.72 -16.32
C ASN A 92 -3.13 5.00 -15.92
N CYS A 93 -2.24 5.69 -15.20
CA CYS A 93 -0.98 5.13 -14.73
C CYS A 93 -0.87 5.16 -13.21
N ILE A 94 -0.27 4.11 -12.65
CA ILE A 94 0.05 4.00 -11.23
C ILE A 94 1.51 3.69 -11.03
N GLU A 95 2.02 4.04 -9.85
CA GLU A 95 3.41 3.78 -9.50
C GLU A 95 3.53 2.63 -8.49
N THR A 96 4.64 1.91 -8.59
CA THR A 96 5.06 0.87 -7.64
C THR A 96 6.54 1.05 -7.35
N VAL A 97 6.91 0.95 -6.06
CA VAL A 97 8.30 1.17 -5.62
C VAL A 97 8.82 -0.04 -4.88
N TYR A 98 9.97 -0.55 -5.29
CA TYR A 98 10.71 -1.57 -4.58
C TYR A 98 11.88 -0.94 -3.83
N ILE A 99 12.00 -1.24 -2.53
CA ILE A 99 13.00 -0.68 -1.62
C ILE A 99 13.86 -1.83 -1.07
N PRO A 100 15.12 -1.99 -1.52
CA PRO A 100 16.01 -3.00 -0.99
C PRO A 100 16.65 -2.56 0.33
N GLU A 101 16.81 -3.49 1.25
CA GLU A 101 17.66 -3.37 2.43
C GLU A 101 18.59 -4.59 2.52
N SER A 102 19.51 -4.61 3.49
CA SER A 102 20.54 -5.65 3.59
C SER A 102 19.99 -7.08 3.59
N GLU A 103 18.86 -7.30 4.27
CA GLU A 103 18.26 -8.63 4.45
C GLU A 103 16.80 -8.74 3.98
N ARG A 104 16.22 -7.65 3.45
CA ARG A 104 14.82 -7.62 3.04
C ARG A 104 14.59 -6.74 1.82
N GLY A 105 13.55 -7.06 1.05
CA GLY A 105 13.04 -6.21 -0.02
C GLY A 105 11.59 -5.84 0.25
N THR A 106 11.27 -4.55 0.26
CA THR A 106 9.91 -4.06 0.52
C THR A 106 9.30 -3.51 -0.76
N LEU A 107 8.13 -4.03 -1.15
CA LEU A 107 7.36 -3.49 -2.27
C LEU A 107 6.24 -2.59 -1.75
N CYS A 108 6.22 -1.35 -2.23
CA CYS A 108 5.17 -0.37 -2.00
C CYS A 108 4.14 -0.46 -3.13
N VAL A 109 2.92 -0.87 -2.78
CA VAL A 109 1.85 -1.20 -3.73
C VAL A 109 0.73 -0.16 -3.65
N SER A 110 0.27 0.28 -4.81
CA SER A 110 -0.86 1.18 -5.02
C SER A 110 -2.20 0.42 -4.97
N SER A 111 -3.25 1.09 -4.50
CA SER A 111 -4.60 0.53 -4.31
C SER A 111 -5.69 1.26 -5.07
N GLN A 112 -5.43 2.50 -5.51
CA GLN A 112 -6.35 3.32 -6.29
C GLN A 112 -5.58 4.12 -7.34
N VAL A 113 -6.29 4.61 -8.36
CA VAL A 113 -5.80 5.66 -9.26
C VAL A 113 -6.11 7.01 -8.62
N GLY A 114 -5.08 7.62 -8.05
CA GLY A 114 -5.22 8.82 -7.21
C GLY A 114 -5.71 8.50 -5.80
N CYS A 115 -6.14 9.50 -5.03
CA CYS A 115 -6.68 9.32 -3.69
C CYS A 115 -7.74 10.39 -3.33
N ALA A 116 -8.90 9.94 -2.84
CA ALA A 116 -10.00 10.84 -2.48
C ALA A 116 -9.77 11.62 -1.17
N LEU A 117 -8.82 11.20 -0.32
CA LEU A 117 -8.69 11.70 1.06
C LEU A 117 -8.06 13.09 1.22
N ASP A 118 -7.42 13.60 0.18
CA ASP A 118 -6.94 14.99 0.13
C ASP A 118 -5.97 15.40 1.25
N CYS A 119 -5.11 14.48 1.71
CA CYS A 119 -4.05 14.80 2.66
C CYS A 119 -3.13 15.89 2.08
N SER A 120 -2.94 17.00 2.77
CA SER A 120 -2.31 18.21 2.21
C SER A 120 -0.85 18.01 1.80
N PHE A 121 -0.13 17.14 2.52
CA PHE A 121 1.27 16.80 2.32
C PHE A 121 1.49 15.61 1.34
N CYS A 122 0.45 15.17 0.61
CA CYS A 122 0.54 14.01 -0.28
C CYS A 122 0.34 14.41 -1.76
N SER A 123 1.30 14.09 -2.62
CA SER A 123 1.22 14.35 -4.07
C SER A 123 -0.02 13.68 -4.69
N THR A 124 -0.23 12.40 -4.40
CA THR A 124 -1.39 11.63 -4.89
C THR A 124 -2.73 12.25 -4.47
N GLY A 125 -2.83 12.81 -3.26
CA GLY A 125 -4.05 13.47 -2.79
C GLY A 125 -4.42 14.72 -3.61
N ARG A 126 -3.41 15.41 -4.15
CA ARG A 126 -3.57 16.62 -4.96
C ARG A 126 -3.98 16.36 -6.39
N GLN A 127 -3.59 15.22 -6.95
CA GLN A 127 -4.01 14.81 -8.29
C GLN A 127 -5.48 14.40 -8.35
N GLY A 128 -6.12 14.24 -7.20
CA GLY A 128 -7.51 13.86 -7.12
C GLY A 128 -7.69 12.35 -7.17
N PHE A 129 -8.88 11.92 -7.60
CA PHE A 129 -9.28 10.53 -7.59
C PHE A 129 -9.99 10.18 -8.89
N ASN A 130 -9.64 9.04 -9.48
CA ASN A 130 -10.33 8.50 -10.64
C ASN A 130 -11.17 7.27 -10.25
N ARG A 131 -10.51 6.17 -9.87
CA ARG A 131 -11.16 4.89 -9.55
C ARG A 131 -10.34 4.00 -8.63
N ASN A 132 -11.00 2.97 -8.11
CA ASN A 132 -10.36 1.84 -7.45
C ASN A 132 -9.63 0.93 -8.46
N LEU A 133 -8.54 0.32 -8.02
CA LEU A 133 -7.85 -0.73 -8.78
C LEU A 133 -8.57 -2.07 -8.63
N SER A 134 -8.57 -2.89 -9.69
CA SER A 134 -8.99 -4.29 -9.62
C SER A 134 -7.96 -5.14 -8.86
N VAL A 135 -8.30 -6.38 -8.55
CA VAL A 135 -7.38 -7.31 -7.88
C VAL A 135 -6.18 -7.58 -8.80
N SER A 136 -6.40 -7.77 -10.10
CA SER A 136 -5.34 -7.98 -11.08
C SER A 136 -4.40 -6.77 -11.22
N GLU A 137 -4.90 -5.56 -10.99
CA GLU A 137 -4.09 -4.34 -11.00
C GLU A 137 -3.30 -4.16 -9.70
N ILE A 138 -3.80 -4.64 -8.55
CA ILE A 138 -3.07 -4.64 -7.28
C ILE A 138 -2.01 -5.76 -7.25
N ILE A 139 -2.43 -7.02 -7.39
CA ILE A 139 -1.51 -8.16 -7.35
C ILE A 139 -0.57 -8.18 -8.56
N GLY A 140 -1.01 -7.60 -9.68
CA GLY A 140 -0.20 -7.40 -10.87
C GLY A 140 1.06 -6.58 -10.61
N GLN A 141 1.00 -5.60 -9.70
CA GLN A 141 2.19 -4.84 -9.30
C GLN A 141 3.25 -5.75 -8.67
N VAL A 142 2.83 -6.69 -7.82
CA VAL A 142 3.73 -7.68 -7.19
C VAL A 142 4.30 -8.63 -8.23
N TRP A 143 3.46 -9.11 -9.14
CA TRP A 143 3.86 -10.02 -10.21
C TRP A 143 4.87 -9.37 -11.15
N LEU A 144 4.56 -8.17 -11.65
CA LEU A 144 5.44 -7.40 -12.53
C LEU A 144 6.75 -7.05 -11.85
N ALA A 145 6.71 -6.52 -10.61
CA ALA A 145 7.92 -6.20 -9.87
C ALA A 145 8.81 -7.43 -9.65
N THR A 146 8.24 -8.58 -9.32
CA THR A 146 9.01 -9.83 -9.16
C THR A 146 9.79 -10.19 -10.43
N ASN A 147 9.12 -10.09 -11.59
CA ASN A 147 9.71 -10.43 -12.88
C ASN A 147 10.72 -9.38 -13.35
N LEU A 148 10.41 -8.09 -13.19
CA LEU A 148 11.29 -6.98 -13.56
C LEU A 148 12.58 -7.00 -12.74
N LEU A 149 12.49 -7.25 -11.43
CA LEU A 149 13.67 -7.39 -10.58
C LEU A 149 14.56 -8.55 -11.03
N ALA A 150 13.96 -9.68 -11.43
CA ALA A 150 14.69 -10.86 -11.91
C ALA A 150 15.38 -10.65 -13.27
N GLN A 151 14.79 -9.81 -14.13
CA GLN A 151 15.32 -9.49 -15.46
C GLN A 151 16.44 -8.45 -15.42
N GLU A 152 16.41 -7.53 -14.46
CA GLU A 152 17.42 -6.48 -14.31
C GLU A 152 18.70 -7.02 -13.64
N PRO A 153 19.87 -7.03 -14.32
CA PRO A 153 21.12 -7.57 -13.78
C PRO A 153 21.51 -7.01 -12.41
N ALA A 154 21.26 -5.72 -12.16
CA ALA A 154 21.58 -5.07 -10.89
C ALA A 154 20.73 -5.58 -9.72
N THR A 155 19.52 -6.11 -10.00
CA THR A 155 18.55 -6.48 -8.97
C THR A 155 18.15 -7.96 -8.99
N ARG A 156 18.64 -8.78 -9.92
CA ARG A 156 18.24 -10.20 -10.08
C ARG A 156 18.36 -11.08 -8.84
N HIS A 157 19.22 -10.70 -7.91
CA HIS A 157 19.44 -11.39 -6.63
C HIS A 157 18.45 -10.96 -5.54
N GLN A 158 17.79 -9.82 -5.74
CA GLN A 158 16.83 -9.26 -4.80
C GLN A 158 15.50 -10.02 -4.85
N ARG A 159 14.78 -9.98 -3.74
CA ARG A 159 13.50 -10.66 -3.56
C ARG A 159 12.55 -9.76 -2.78
N ILE A 160 11.28 -9.82 -3.12
CA ILE A 160 10.23 -9.17 -2.35
C ILE A 160 9.93 -10.06 -1.14
N THR A 161 10.22 -9.54 0.05
CA THR A 161 9.97 -10.23 1.31
C THR A 161 8.92 -9.53 2.16
N ASN A 162 8.61 -8.28 1.83
CA ASN A 162 7.67 -7.42 2.53
C ASN A 162 6.82 -6.66 1.52
N ILE A 163 5.54 -6.47 1.83
CA ILE A 163 4.63 -5.63 1.06
C ILE A 163 4.02 -4.60 1.99
N VAL A 164 3.95 -3.35 1.53
CA VAL A 164 3.26 -2.26 2.22
C VAL A 164 2.24 -1.63 1.27
N MET A 165 0.99 -1.52 1.72
CA MET A 165 -0.07 -0.79 1.01
C MET A 165 0.06 0.70 1.32
N MET A 166 1.14 1.31 0.84
CA MET A 166 1.51 2.72 1.05
C MET A 166 1.81 3.44 -0.28
N GLY A 167 1.39 2.84 -1.40
CA GLY A 167 1.47 3.48 -2.71
C GLY A 167 0.37 4.53 -2.89
N MET A 168 -0.19 4.61 -4.08
CA MET A 168 -1.28 5.53 -4.39
C MET A 168 -2.62 4.99 -3.84
N GLY A 169 -3.41 5.87 -3.22
CA GLY A 169 -4.76 5.57 -2.74
C GLY A 169 -4.88 5.24 -1.25
N GLU A 170 -6.12 5.24 -0.76
CA GLU A 170 -6.51 4.73 0.56
C GLU A 170 -6.98 3.28 0.42
N PRO A 171 -6.20 2.29 0.89
CA PRO A 171 -6.50 0.87 0.70
C PRO A 171 -7.89 0.48 1.23
N LEU A 172 -8.29 1.04 2.38
CA LEU A 172 -9.57 0.69 3.01
C LEU A 172 -10.80 1.21 2.27
N LEU A 173 -10.64 2.15 1.32
CA LEU A 173 -11.71 2.56 0.39
C LEU A 173 -11.80 1.65 -0.85
N ASN A 174 -10.87 0.71 -1.00
CA ASN A 174 -10.88 -0.33 -2.02
C ASN A 174 -10.96 -1.74 -1.40
N TYR A 175 -11.80 -1.89 -0.37
CA TYR A 175 -11.75 -3.01 0.57
C TYR A 175 -11.88 -4.40 -0.07
N ARG A 176 -12.85 -4.61 -0.98
CA ARG A 176 -13.09 -5.93 -1.58
C ARG A 176 -11.88 -6.41 -2.39
N GLN A 177 -11.33 -5.52 -3.21
CA GLN A 177 -10.17 -5.81 -4.05
C GLN A 177 -8.92 -5.96 -3.18
N LEU A 178 -8.76 -5.11 -2.16
CA LEU A 178 -7.69 -5.20 -1.17
C LEU A 178 -7.65 -6.59 -0.52
N VAL A 179 -8.75 -7.05 0.08
CA VAL A 179 -8.79 -8.34 0.80
C VAL A 179 -8.39 -9.51 -0.10
N CYS A 180 -8.93 -9.56 -1.32
CA CYS A 180 -8.57 -10.60 -2.29
C CYS A 180 -7.06 -10.57 -2.64
N SER A 181 -6.48 -9.39 -2.82
CA SER A 181 -5.04 -9.25 -3.06
C SER A 181 -4.19 -9.63 -1.84
N LEU A 182 -4.61 -9.26 -0.62
CA LEU A 182 -3.91 -9.64 0.62
C LEU A 182 -3.90 -11.15 0.81
N ASN A 183 -5.02 -11.82 0.51
CA ASN A 183 -5.10 -13.28 0.52
C ASN A 183 -4.05 -13.89 -0.42
N LEU A 184 -3.96 -13.41 -1.66
CA LEU A 184 -2.95 -13.86 -2.63
C LEU A 184 -1.51 -13.59 -2.18
N MET A 185 -1.24 -12.45 -1.54
CA MET A 185 0.09 -12.13 -1.01
C MET A 185 0.53 -13.12 0.08
N MET A 186 -0.40 -13.62 0.89
CA MET A 186 -0.10 -14.53 2.01
C MET A 186 -0.25 -16.01 1.66
N ASP A 187 -0.85 -16.33 0.52
CA ASP A 187 -1.15 -17.68 0.08
C ASP A 187 0.12 -18.48 -0.28
N ASP A 188 0.32 -19.65 0.34
CA ASP A 188 1.49 -20.52 0.11
C ASP A 188 1.62 -21.10 -1.32
N LEU A 189 0.55 -21.05 -2.12
CA LEU A 189 0.56 -21.42 -3.54
C LEU A 189 0.82 -20.21 -4.44
N ALA A 190 0.87 -19.01 -3.86
CA ALA A 190 1.32 -17.80 -4.48
C ALA A 190 2.64 -17.33 -3.84
N TYR A 191 2.64 -16.23 -3.09
CA TYR A 191 3.87 -15.63 -2.54
C TYR A 191 4.26 -16.14 -1.15
N GLY A 192 3.33 -16.72 -0.39
CA GLY A 192 3.58 -17.28 0.94
C GLY A 192 4.16 -16.26 1.94
N LEU A 193 3.84 -14.97 1.79
CA LEU A 193 4.36 -13.95 2.69
C LEU A 193 3.72 -14.10 4.08
N SER A 194 4.53 -14.00 5.12
CA SER A 194 4.00 -13.93 6.48
C SER A 194 3.08 -12.72 6.62
N LYS A 195 1.93 -12.91 7.29
CA LYS A 195 1.04 -11.82 7.74
C LYS A 195 1.75 -10.64 8.40
N ARG A 196 2.88 -10.88 9.06
CA ARG A 196 3.70 -9.86 9.72
C ARG A 196 4.48 -8.97 8.75
N ARG A 197 4.65 -9.43 7.50
CA ARG A 197 5.41 -8.77 6.44
C ARG A 197 4.52 -8.12 5.38
N VAL A 198 3.20 -8.28 5.49
CA VAL A 198 2.20 -7.56 4.69
C VAL A 198 1.57 -6.51 5.59
N THR A 199 1.75 -5.22 5.26
CA THR A 199 1.27 -4.10 6.08
C THR A 199 0.24 -3.29 5.32
N VAL A 200 -0.95 -3.15 5.88
CA VAL A 200 -1.99 -2.24 5.37
C VAL A 200 -1.84 -0.91 6.09
N SER A 201 -1.67 0.18 5.34
CA SER A 201 -1.69 1.54 5.88
C SER A 201 -3.06 2.18 5.64
N THR A 202 -3.55 2.96 6.60
CA THR A 202 -4.81 3.70 6.46
C THR A 202 -4.75 5.08 7.11
N SER A 203 -5.48 6.04 6.55
CA SER A 203 -5.71 7.36 7.13
C SER A 203 -6.85 7.36 8.18
N GLY A 204 -7.50 6.22 8.40
CA GLY A 204 -8.47 6.04 9.48
C GLY A 204 -9.93 5.92 9.01
N VAL A 205 -10.20 5.05 8.03
CA VAL A 205 -11.59 4.70 7.64
C VAL A 205 -12.14 3.67 8.63
N ILE A 206 -12.59 4.14 9.81
CA ILE A 206 -12.90 3.29 10.98
C ILE A 206 -13.78 2.06 10.64
N PRO A 207 -14.94 2.19 9.95
CA PRO A 207 -15.76 1.01 9.67
C PRO A 207 -15.06 -0.06 8.84
N ALA A 208 -14.11 0.33 7.98
CA ALA A 208 -13.32 -0.61 7.19
C ALA A 208 -12.13 -1.18 7.98
N MET A 209 -11.62 -0.46 8.99
CA MET A 209 -10.63 -0.99 9.93
C MET A 209 -11.24 -2.10 10.79
N ASP A 210 -12.48 -1.90 11.26
CA ASP A 210 -13.20 -2.92 12.03
C ASP A 210 -13.46 -4.18 11.18
N LYS A 211 -13.84 -4.02 9.91
CA LYS A 211 -13.96 -5.14 8.97
C LYS A 211 -12.63 -5.86 8.74
N LEU A 212 -11.55 -5.10 8.49
CA LEU A 212 -10.21 -5.68 8.29
C LEU A 212 -9.81 -6.52 9.49
N THR A 213 -10.02 -6.00 10.71
CA THR A 213 -9.72 -6.69 11.97
C THR A 213 -10.44 -8.03 12.08
N ALA A 214 -11.69 -8.11 11.61
CA ALA A 214 -12.50 -9.32 11.68
C ALA A 214 -12.18 -10.35 10.59
N GLU A 215 -11.74 -9.91 9.41
CA GLU A 215 -11.67 -10.75 8.21
C GLU A 215 -10.25 -11.15 7.81
N VAL A 216 -9.23 -10.33 8.09
CA VAL A 216 -7.86 -10.57 7.59
C VAL A 216 -6.80 -10.23 8.64
N ASP A 217 -5.93 -11.19 8.94
CA ASP A 217 -4.81 -10.96 9.84
C ASP A 217 -3.55 -10.50 9.07
N VAL A 218 -3.25 -9.21 9.14
CA VAL A 218 -2.11 -8.52 8.52
C VAL A 218 -1.58 -7.47 9.48
N SER A 219 -0.35 -6.98 9.30
CA SER A 219 0.16 -5.82 10.06
C SER A 219 -0.62 -4.54 9.72
N LEU A 220 -0.91 -3.70 10.71
CA LEU A 220 -1.59 -2.42 10.53
C LEU A 220 -0.65 -1.22 10.78
N ALA A 221 -0.66 -0.29 9.84
CA ALA A 221 -0.11 1.04 9.99
C ALA A 221 -1.21 2.11 9.89
N VAL A 222 -1.08 3.19 10.65
CA VAL A 222 -2.03 4.30 10.67
C VAL A 222 -1.31 5.62 10.40
N SER A 223 -1.76 6.30 9.34
CA SER A 223 -1.33 7.64 8.94
C SER A 223 -1.91 8.68 9.90
N LEU A 224 -1.24 8.89 11.03
CA LEU A 224 -1.70 9.76 12.11
C LEU A 224 -1.34 11.22 11.86
N HIS A 225 -0.04 11.50 11.71
CA HIS A 225 0.55 12.78 11.29
C HIS A 225 0.27 14.04 12.13
N ALA A 226 -0.54 13.94 13.19
CA ALA A 226 -0.77 15.01 14.14
C ALA A 226 -1.26 14.42 15.49
N PRO A 227 -0.88 15.02 16.63
CA PRO A 227 -1.26 14.51 17.95
C PRO A 227 -2.64 15.00 18.44
N ASN A 228 -3.25 15.99 17.77
CA ASN A 228 -4.53 16.57 18.15
C ASN A 228 -5.44 16.81 16.94
N ASP A 229 -6.76 16.87 17.18
CA ASP A 229 -7.77 16.98 16.12
C ASP A 229 -7.65 18.29 15.32
N ALA A 230 -7.29 19.40 15.98
CA ALA A 230 -7.18 20.69 15.30
C ALA A 230 -6.16 20.64 14.17
N LEU A 231 -4.96 20.13 14.44
CA LEU A 231 -3.92 19.97 13.42
C LEU A 231 -4.25 18.85 12.45
N ARG A 232 -4.80 17.73 12.93
CA ARG A 232 -5.11 16.59 12.06
C ARG A 232 -6.22 16.89 11.06
N ASN A 233 -7.20 17.72 11.42
CA ASN A 233 -8.23 18.20 10.50
C ASN A 233 -7.63 18.91 9.28
N GLU A 234 -6.55 19.67 9.47
CA GLU A 234 -5.88 20.37 8.39
C GLU A 234 -5.03 19.44 7.53
N LEU A 235 -4.23 18.57 8.16
CA LEU A 235 -3.30 17.69 7.45
C LEU A 235 -3.98 16.48 6.79
N VAL A 236 -4.98 15.89 7.47
CA VAL A 236 -5.63 14.62 7.12
C VAL A 236 -7.16 14.81 7.22
N PRO A 237 -7.83 15.39 6.20
CA PRO A 237 -9.21 15.87 6.30
C PRO A 237 -10.26 14.87 6.75
N ILE A 238 -10.03 13.56 6.53
CA ILE A 238 -10.92 12.48 7.01
C ILE A 238 -11.10 12.51 8.54
N ASN A 239 -10.18 13.15 9.28
CA ASN A 239 -10.29 13.35 10.72
C ASN A 239 -11.56 14.10 11.15
N ARG A 240 -12.08 15.01 10.30
CA ARG A 240 -13.35 15.71 10.58
C ARG A 240 -14.54 14.75 10.66
N LYS A 241 -14.46 13.62 9.95
CA LYS A 241 -15.46 12.54 10.00
C LYS A 241 -15.15 11.51 11.08
N TYR A 242 -13.86 11.18 11.25
CA TYR A 242 -13.37 10.19 12.21
C TYR A 242 -12.26 10.81 13.09
N PRO A 243 -12.63 11.50 14.19
CA PRO A 243 -11.68 12.19 15.06
C PRO A 243 -10.68 11.23 15.71
N ILE A 244 -9.55 11.77 16.19
CA ILE A 244 -8.44 10.99 16.75
C ILE A 244 -8.91 10.03 17.83
N LYS A 245 -9.78 10.45 18.75
CA LYS A 245 -10.28 9.58 19.81
C LYS A 245 -10.93 8.31 19.24
N ALA A 246 -11.84 8.45 18.28
CA ALA A 246 -12.51 7.32 17.64
C ALA A 246 -11.52 6.46 16.82
N LEU A 247 -10.53 7.10 16.18
CA LEU A 247 -9.46 6.40 15.47
C LEU A 247 -8.62 5.55 16.42
N MET A 248 -8.23 6.09 17.58
CA MET A 248 -7.48 5.34 18.60
C MET A 248 -8.30 4.17 19.13
N GLU A 249 -9.59 4.37 19.42
CA GLU A 249 -10.48 3.27 19.81
C GLU A 249 -10.52 2.14 18.77
N ALA A 250 -10.53 2.46 17.48
CA ALA A 250 -10.43 1.47 16.40
C ALA A 250 -9.07 0.76 16.35
N CYS A 251 -7.98 1.50 16.57
CA CYS A 251 -6.63 0.94 16.67
C CYS A 251 -6.52 -0.07 17.82
N TRP A 252 -7.14 0.24 18.96
CA TRP A 252 -7.10 -0.61 20.15
C TRP A 252 -7.96 -1.86 19.98
N ARG A 253 -9.14 -1.75 19.35
CA ARG A 253 -9.90 -2.94 18.92
C ARG A 253 -9.09 -3.86 18.01
N TYR A 254 -8.30 -3.30 17.09
CA TYR A 254 -7.41 -4.10 16.24
C TYR A 254 -6.30 -4.82 17.04
N VAL A 255 -5.74 -4.15 18.05
CA VAL A 255 -4.73 -4.76 18.94
C VAL A 255 -5.33 -5.84 19.83
N ASP A 256 -6.53 -5.61 20.35
CA ASP A 256 -7.23 -6.50 21.28
C ASP A 256 -7.91 -7.69 20.56
N GLY A 257 -8.21 -7.54 19.26
CA GLY A 257 -8.99 -8.49 18.45
C GLY A 257 -8.41 -9.90 18.26
N GLU A 258 -7.26 -10.24 18.87
CA GLU A 258 -6.83 -11.64 19.00
C GLU A 258 -6.25 -11.94 20.39
N GLU A 259 -7.03 -12.70 21.16
CA GLU A 259 -6.60 -13.44 22.34
C GLU A 259 -5.87 -14.76 21.97
N ALA A 260 -4.89 -15.10 22.80
CA ALA A 260 -4.32 -16.45 23.05
C ALA A 260 -3.45 -17.18 21.99
N ALA A 261 -3.63 -17.06 20.68
CA ALA A 261 -2.96 -17.98 19.74
C ALA A 261 -1.51 -17.60 19.31
N SER A 262 -1.15 -16.31 19.26
CA SER A 262 0.06 -15.86 18.54
C SER A 262 1.33 -15.68 19.38
N GLN A 263 1.27 -15.91 20.70
CA GLN A 263 2.34 -15.67 21.70
C GLN A 263 2.99 -14.27 21.67
N ARG A 264 2.53 -13.33 20.83
CA ARG A 264 3.10 -11.98 20.69
C ARG A 264 2.00 -10.95 20.46
N ARG A 265 1.96 -9.94 21.32
CA ARG A 265 1.02 -8.81 21.26
C ARG A 265 1.09 -8.10 19.89
N LYS A 266 -0.07 -7.89 19.26
CA LYS A 266 -0.23 -6.99 18.11
C LYS A 266 0.14 -5.57 18.55
N HIS A 267 0.52 -4.75 17.58
CA HIS A 267 0.81 -3.33 17.79
C HIS A 267 0.42 -2.57 16.54
N VAL A 268 0.07 -1.30 16.69
CA VAL A 268 -0.14 -0.40 15.57
C VAL A 268 1.13 0.39 15.29
N LEU A 269 1.51 0.47 14.02
CA LEU A 269 2.57 1.37 13.56
C LEU A 269 1.96 2.72 13.17
N PHE A 270 2.21 3.76 13.95
CA PHE A 270 1.77 5.11 13.61
C PHE A 270 2.79 5.79 12.72
N GLU A 271 2.40 6.11 11.50
CA GLU A 271 3.18 6.88 10.55
C GLU A 271 3.00 8.37 10.87
N TYR A 272 4.11 9.09 11.01
CA TYR A 272 4.12 10.52 11.37
C TYR A 272 5.09 11.27 10.46
N VAL A 273 4.55 12.02 9.50
CA VAL A 273 5.36 12.85 8.60
C VAL A 273 5.89 14.07 9.35
N MET A 274 7.15 14.40 9.14
CA MET A 274 7.84 15.48 9.84
C MET A 274 7.89 16.74 8.98
N LEU A 275 6.93 17.64 9.19
CA LEU A 275 6.74 18.91 8.47
C LEU A 275 7.28 20.07 9.32
N ALA A 276 8.29 20.77 8.78
CA ALA A 276 9.02 21.80 9.51
C ALA A 276 8.11 22.95 9.96
N GLY A 277 8.11 23.25 11.25
CA GLY A 277 7.32 24.33 11.84
C GLY A 277 5.82 24.07 11.91
N VAL A 278 5.35 22.91 11.43
CA VAL A 278 3.92 22.56 11.39
C VAL A 278 3.60 21.51 12.45
N ASN A 279 4.31 20.38 12.43
CA ASN A 279 4.02 19.24 13.31
C ASN A 279 5.28 18.62 13.96
N ASP A 280 6.41 19.32 13.97
CA ASP A 280 7.73 18.83 14.41
C ASP A 280 8.25 19.47 15.73
N GLN A 281 7.40 20.17 16.47
CA GLN A 281 7.75 20.85 17.72
C GLN A 281 7.75 19.88 18.91
N ALA A 282 8.50 20.23 19.96
CA ALA A 282 8.60 19.40 21.17
C ALA A 282 7.25 19.21 21.88
N ALA A 283 6.41 20.25 21.93
CA ALA A 283 5.07 20.17 22.50
C ALA A 283 4.21 19.06 21.84
N GLN A 284 4.28 18.97 20.52
CA GLN A 284 3.56 17.96 19.74
C GLN A 284 4.08 16.54 19.99
N ALA A 285 5.38 16.39 20.27
CA ALA A 285 5.95 15.10 20.68
C ALA A 285 5.41 14.65 22.05
N TYR A 286 5.27 15.57 23.01
CA TYR A 286 4.68 15.26 24.32
C TYR A 286 3.19 14.93 24.22
N GLU A 287 2.42 15.68 23.41
CA GLU A 287 1.01 15.37 23.14
C GLU A 287 0.85 13.98 22.49
N LEU A 288 1.71 13.65 21.52
CA LEU A 288 1.72 12.32 20.91
C LEU A 288 2.07 11.22 21.91
N ALA A 289 3.03 11.48 22.80
CA ALA A 289 3.42 10.54 23.84
C ALA A 289 2.28 10.27 24.84
N GLU A 290 1.51 11.31 25.19
CA GLU A 290 0.31 11.17 26.01
C GLU A 290 -0.77 10.36 25.29
N LEU A 291 -1.04 10.68 24.01
CA LEU A 291 -2.06 10.01 23.21
C LEU A 291 -1.84 8.50 23.09
N LEU A 292 -0.58 8.07 22.99
CA LEU A 292 -0.20 6.68 22.80
C LEU A 292 0.13 5.94 24.12
N ARG A 293 0.04 6.63 25.27
CA ARG A 293 0.44 6.08 26.56
C ARG A 293 -0.38 4.84 26.91
N GLY A 294 0.31 3.78 27.34
CA GLY A 294 -0.34 2.56 27.83
C GLY A 294 -0.79 1.60 26.73
N PHE A 295 -0.60 1.94 25.46
CA PHE A 295 -1.00 1.09 24.34
C PHE A 295 0.19 0.51 23.57
N PRO A 296 0.07 -0.71 22.99
CA PRO A 296 1.09 -1.29 22.12
C PRO A 296 1.23 -0.52 20.81
N ALA A 297 2.08 0.50 20.81
CA ALA A 297 2.30 1.38 19.68
C ALA A 297 3.78 1.45 19.30
N LYS A 298 4.03 1.64 18.00
CA LYS A 298 5.31 2.10 17.46
C LYS A 298 5.05 3.36 16.67
N VAL A 299 6.03 4.25 16.63
CA VAL A 299 5.94 5.45 15.79
C VAL A 299 7.05 5.40 14.74
N ASN A 300 6.69 5.63 13.48
CA ASN A 300 7.63 5.80 12.39
C ASN A 300 7.65 7.27 11.97
N LEU A 301 8.74 7.97 12.28
CA LEU A 301 8.94 9.34 11.85
C LEU A 301 9.43 9.33 10.40
N ILE A 302 8.65 9.93 9.51
CA ILE A 302 8.94 10.03 8.09
C ILE A 302 9.44 11.44 7.77
N PRO A 303 10.71 11.64 7.39
CA PRO A 303 11.15 12.91 6.84
C PRO A 303 10.31 13.26 5.60
N PHE A 304 9.73 14.46 5.58
CA PHE A 304 8.94 14.89 4.44
C PHE A 304 9.80 15.00 3.17
N ASN A 305 9.30 14.47 2.06
CA ASN A 305 9.92 14.56 0.75
C ASN A 305 9.14 15.62 -0.06
N PRO A 306 9.76 16.76 -0.38
CA PRO A 306 9.06 17.85 -1.06
C PRO A 306 8.69 17.43 -2.49
N PHE A 307 7.57 17.97 -2.97
CA PHE A 307 7.13 17.86 -4.36
C PHE A 307 6.59 19.22 -4.82
N PRO A 308 6.44 19.44 -6.15
CA PRO A 308 5.96 20.71 -6.68
C PRO A 308 4.67 21.18 -6.01
N GLN A 309 4.61 22.47 -5.66
CA GLN A 309 3.48 23.13 -5.02
C GLN A 309 3.14 22.65 -3.59
N SER A 310 3.83 21.64 -3.02
CA SER A 310 3.49 21.05 -1.71
C SER A 310 3.33 22.03 -0.55
N GLY A 311 4.00 23.19 -0.60
CA GLY A 311 3.92 24.24 0.41
C GLY A 311 4.61 23.91 1.75
N TYR A 312 4.87 22.64 2.03
CA TYR A 312 5.56 22.19 3.23
C TYR A 312 7.08 22.08 3.05
N GLN A 313 7.80 22.08 4.16
CA GLN A 313 9.24 21.87 4.20
C GLN A 313 9.62 20.66 5.06
N ARG A 314 10.74 20.04 4.72
CA ARG A 314 11.32 18.93 5.48
C ARG A 314 11.84 19.43 6.83
N SER A 315 11.42 18.78 7.90
CA SER A 315 11.95 19.07 9.25
C SER A 315 13.46 18.89 9.32
N SER A 316 14.13 19.74 10.09
CA SER A 316 15.57 19.61 10.33
C SER A 316 15.90 18.29 11.05
N ARG A 317 17.12 17.78 10.84
CA ARG A 317 17.60 16.57 11.54
C ARG A 317 17.51 16.71 13.07
N ASN A 318 17.87 17.88 13.60
CA ASN A 318 17.80 18.16 15.03
C ASN A 318 16.36 18.13 15.56
N ALA A 319 15.38 18.59 14.77
CA ALA A 319 13.97 18.51 15.13
C ALA A 319 13.50 17.05 15.19
N VAL A 320 13.81 16.25 14.17
CA VAL A 320 13.48 14.82 14.13
C VAL A 320 14.14 14.05 15.27
N GLU A 321 15.41 14.31 15.58
CA GLU A 321 16.12 13.66 16.68
C GLU A 321 15.55 14.04 18.04
N ARG A 322 15.22 15.32 18.26
CA ARG A 322 14.56 15.78 19.48
C ARG A 322 13.18 15.13 19.65
N PHE A 323 12.37 15.11 18.59
CA PHE A 323 11.04 14.51 18.60
C PHE A 323 11.12 13.01 18.91
N ALA A 324 12.03 12.29 18.25
CA ALA A 324 12.27 10.87 18.50
C ALA A 324 12.73 10.57 19.93
N ARG A 325 13.60 11.42 20.48
CA ARG A 325 14.09 11.29 21.85
C ARG A 325 12.96 11.42 22.86
N ILE A 326 12.09 12.43 22.72
CA ILE A 326 10.94 12.63 23.60
C ILE A 326 10.02 11.40 23.62
N LEU A 327 9.69 10.84 22.44
CA LEU A 327 8.87 9.64 22.35
C LEU A 327 9.56 8.41 22.97
N THR A 328 10.87 8.26 22.73
CA THR A 328 11.66 7.14 23.28
C THR A 328 11.77 7.23 24.79
N ASP A 329 12.02 8.43 25.34
CA ASP A 329 12.08 8.69 26.78
C ASP A 329 10.71 8.43 27.46
N ALA A 330 9.60 8.56 26.72
CA ALA A 330 8.26 8.18 27.15
C ALA A 330 7.95 6.67 26.98
N GLY A 331 8.91 5.86 26.54
CA GLY A 331 8.78 4.40 26.37
C GLY A 331 8.15 3.95 25.05
N ILE A 332 7.98 4.86 24.08
CA ILE A 332 7.41 4.54 22.76
C ILE A 332 8.53 4.18 21.79
N LEU A 333 8.48 2.97 21.21
CA LEU A 333 9.45 2.55 20.21
C LEU A 333 9.33 3.45 18.98
N THR A 334 10.37 4.24 18.73
CA THR A 334 10.38 5.24 17.67
C THR A 334 11.41 4.88 16.60
N LEU A 335 10.92 4.70 15.38
CA LEU A 335 11.71 4.47 14.18
C LEU A 335 11.88 5.81 13.43
N LYS A 336 13.02 5.98 12.79
CA LYS A 336 13.27 7.10 11.87
C LYS A 336 13.47 6.52 10.49
N ARG A 337 12.59 6.86 9.56
CA ARG A 337 12.67 6.36 8.19
C ARG A 337 13.82 7.04 7.46
N THR A 338 14.67 6.25 6.81
CA THR A 338 15.67 6.77 5.87
C THR A 338 14.96 7.08 4.54
N THR A 339 15.23 8.25 3.95
CA THR A 339 14.76 8.57 2.59
C THR A 339 15.40 7.62 1.60
N ARG A 340 14.61 7.06 0.68
CA ARG A 340 15.03 6.08 -0.34
C ARG A 340 14.48 6.47 -1.71
N GLY A 341 15.28 6.31 -2.76
CA GLY A 341 14.89 6.65 -4.14
C GLY A 341 14.53 8.12 -4.37
N ASP A 342 15.16 9.04 -3.65
CA ASP A 342 14.91 10.50 -3.78
C ASP A 342 15.33 11.04 -5.15
N ASP A 343 16.40 10.46 -5.73
CA ASP A 343 16.93 10.80 -7.06
C ASP A 343 15.99 10.44 -8.22
N ILE A 344 14.95 9.65 -7.94
CA ILE A 344 13.97 9.17 -8.90
C ILE A 344 12.53 9.48 -8.47
N ASP A 345 12.31 10.41 -7.52
CA ASP A 345 10.99 10.76 -6.98
C ASP A 345 10.17 9.53 -6.54
N ALA A 346 10.82 8.56 -5.90
CA ALA A 346 10.18 7.31 -5.43
C ALA A 346 9.93 7.30 -3.92
N ALA A 347 10.23 8.39 -3.23
CA ALA A 347 10.04 8.47 -1.79
C ALA A 347 8.54 8.61 -1.44
N CYS A 348 8.16 8.22 -0.23
CA CYS A 348 6.76 8.23 0.20
C CYS A 348 6.14 9.63 0.04
N GLY A 349 4.95 9.67 -0.56
CA GLY A 349 4.20 10.90 -0.82
C GLY A 349 4.55 11.63 -2.11
N GLN A 350 5.56 11.20 -2.86
CA GLN A 350 5.92 11.78 -4.17
C GLN A 350 5.22 11.10 -5.36
N LEU A 351 4.60 9.93 -5.13
CA LEU A 351 4.01 9.15 -6.20
C LEU A 351 2.87 9.91 -6.88
N ALA A 352 3.05 10.16 -8.16
CA ALA A 352 2.18 10.98 -8.97
C ALA A 352 1.51 10.14 -10.07
N GLY A 353 2.24 9.29 -10.79
CA GLY A 353 1.70 8.66 -11.98
C GLY A 353 1.15 9.69 -12.99
N ASP A 354 0.27 9.23 -13.88
CA ASP A 354 -0.43 10.05 -14.87
C ASP A 354 -1.93 9.71 -14.82
N ILE A 355 -2.77 10.69 -14.47
CA ILE A 355 -4.16 10.46 -14.07
C ILE A 355 -5.10 11.45 -14.76
N ASP A 356 -6.17 10.93 -15.35
CA ASP A 356 -7.33 11.73 -15.75
C ASP A 356 -8.21 12.05 -14.51
N ASP A 357 -8.05 13.23 -13.92
CA ASP A 357 -8.74 13.62 -12.68
C ASP A 357 -10.25 13.84 -12.88
N ARG A 358 -11.07 12.89 -12.41
CA ARG A 358 -12.53 12.99 -12.40
C ARG A 358 -13.10 13.80 -11.23
N SER A 359 -12.28 14.07 -10.21
CA SER A 359 -12.69 14.84 -9.03
C SER A 359 -12.64 16.36 -9.24
N LYS A 360 -12.15 16.82 -10.41
CA LYS A 360 -12.03 18.23 -10.82
C LYS A 360 -11.26 19.09 -9.82
N ARG A 361 -10.29 18.50 -9.10
CA ARG A 361 -9.52 19.18 -8.05
C ARG A 361 -8.41 20.06 -8.61
N HIS A 362 -7.96 19.83 -9.85
CA HIS A 362 -6.97 20.70 -10.52
C HIS A 362 -7.35 22.19 -10.54
N VAL A 363 -8.64 22.54 -10.43
CA VAL A 363 -9.13 23.93 -10.41
C VAL A 363 -9.01 24.60 -9.02
N LYS A 364 -8.80 23.83 -7.95
CA LYS A 364 -8.98 24.30 -6.56
C LYS A 364 -7.70 24.76 -5.84
N PHE A 365 -6.56 24.75 -6.51
CA PHE A 365 -5.23 24.98 -5.91
C PHE A 365 -4.60 26.34 -6.27
N MET A 366 -5.39 27.42 -6.23
CA MET A 366 -4.89 28.79 -6.41
C MET A 366 -4.49 29.47 -5.07
N GLU A 367 -4.88 28.91 -3.92
CA GLU A 367 -4.56 29.48 -2.59
C GLU A 367 -3.80 28.47 -1.70
N PRO A 368 -2.82 28.92 -0.90
CA PRO A 368 -2.04 28.06 0.01
C PRO A 368 -2.88 27.48 1.14
N ARG A 369 -2.68 26.21 1.49
CA ARG A 369 -3.32 25.56 2.66
C ARG A 369 -2.61 25.89 3.98
N PHE A 370 -3.19 25.48 5.11
CA PHE A 370 -2.62 25.69 6.43
C PHE A 370 -1.17 25.19 6.54
N GLY A 371 -0.26 26.10 6.88
CA GLY A 371 1.18 25.82 7.01
C GLY A 371 1.94 25.75 5.68
N GLU A 372 1.27 25.93 4.54
CA GLU A 372 1.93 26.05 3.24
C GLU A 372 2.58 27.43 3.09
N GLN A 373 3.84 27.46 2.70
CA GLN A 373 4.52 28.70 2.34
C GLN A 373 4.27 29.02 0.87
N VAL A 374 3.84 30.25 0.59
CA VAL A 374 3.78 30.78 -0.77
C VAL A 374 5.21 30.84 -1.31
N ARG A 375 5.46 30.22 -2.46
CA ARG A 375 6.70 30.44 -3.21
C ARG A 375 6.49 31.49 -4.28
#